data_AF-A0AAJ2EEY9-F1
#
_entry.id   AF-A0AAJ2EEY9-F1
#
_cell.length_a   1.000
_cell.length_b   1.000
_cell.length_c   1.000
_cell.angle_alpha   90.00
_cell.angle_beta   90.00
_cell.angle_gamma   90.00
#
_symmetry.space_group_name_H-M   'P 1'
#
loop_
_entity.id
_entity.type
_entity.pdbx_description
1 polymer ?
#
loop_
_entity_poly.entity_id
_entity_poly.type
_entity_poly.pdbx_seq_one_letter_code
_entity_poly.pdbx_strand_id
1 'polypeptide(L)'
;MTSTDAESKLKELRAALPELPFDGDGPVFRAPWEAQAFAMALALHERGVFTWKEWAHALSIAIEDAQAAGDPDHGDTYYAHWLSALERLTAEKGCVSDAMLAQRRDEWDEAARATPHGQPIVLTRALPAATLDAYRAAIYRIEAQPDIDMKIGVGNRDVVALLEKHGVASAVFVTAFNPFGHVLTPQENALRQRALIERVGQMGLQALPGAGIDPQHVWVAEASLFALGATRDTADTLMTQFAQNAVVYVDRAGVPELLLHPDHR
;
A
#
# COMPACT_ATOMS: atom_id res chain seq x y z
N MET A 1 -25.50 11.77 -14.51
CA MET A 1 -26.21 12.57 -13.49
C MET A 1 -26.99 13.64 -14.22
N THR A 2 -28.30 13.72 -13.98
CA THR A 2 -29.14 14.78 -14.58
C THR A 2 -29.01 16.06 -13.76
N SER A 3 -29.27 17.22 -14.36
CA SER A 3 -29.20 18.54 -13.67
C SER A 3 -30.01 18.56 -12.36
N THR A 4 -31.11 17.81 -12.33
CA THR A 4 -32.03 17.71 -11.19
C THR A 4 -31.44 16.96 -9.99
N ASP A 5 -30.58 15.96 -10.21
CA ASP A 5 -29.95 15.20 -9.12
C ASP A 5 -28.88 16.03 -8.40
N ALA A 6 -28.13 16.84 -9.16
CA ALA A 6 -27.08 17.70 -8.62
C ALA A 6 -27.66 18.81 -7.75
N GLU A 7 -28.75 19.44 -8.19
CA GLU A 7 -29.47 20.47 -7.40
C GLU A 7 -30.06 19.90 -6.10
N SER A 8 -30.61 18.68 -6.13
CA SER A 8 -31.15 18.03 -4.93
C SER A 8 -30.05 17.72 -3.92
N LYS A 9 -28.91 17.17 -4.37
CA LYS A 9 -27.74 16.91 -3.52
C LYS A 9 -27.18 18.20 -2.91
N LEU A 10 -27.10 19.27 -3.69
CA LEU A 10 -26.61 20.56 -3.20
C LEU A 10 -27.51 21.13 -2.09
N LYS A 11 -28.83 20.97 -2.24
CA LYS A 11 -29.82 21.40 -1.25
C LYS A 11 -29.75 20.59 0.04
N GLU A 12 -29.60 19.28 -0.06
CA GLU A 12 -29.39 18.40 1.10
C GLU A 12 -28.08 18.73 1.82
N LEU A 13 -27.01 18.95 1.06
CA LEU A 13 -25.70 19.30 1.61
C LEU A 13 -25.73 20.66 2.32
N ARG A 14 -26.39 21.66 1.74
CA ARG A 14 -26.61 22.97 2.37
C ARG A 14 -27.48 22.88 3.64
N ALA A 15 -28.46 21.99 3.67
CA ALA A 15 -29.28 21.76 4.85
C ALA A 15 -28.50 21.05 5.97
N ALA A 16 -27.61 20.13 5.61
CA ALA A 16 -26.76 19.39 6.54
C ALA A 16 -25.57 20.22 7.06
N LEU A 17 -25.09 21.18 6.26
CA LEU A 17 -23.86 21.95 6.48
C LEU A 17 -24.13 23.45 6.32
N PRO A 18 -24.92 24.07 7.21
CA PRO A 18 -25.35 25.46 7.07
C PRO A 18 -24.21 26.48 7.17
N GLU A 19 -23.10 26.10 7.83
CA GLU A 19 -21.90 26.92 8.04
C GLU A 19 -20.87 26.78 6.90
N LEU A 20 -21.11 25.91 5.90
CA LEU A 20 -20.17 25.72 4.80
C LEU A 20 -20.13 26.99 3.92
N PRO A 21 -18.94 27.56 3.61
CA PRO A 21 -18.85 28.69 2.70
C PRO A 21 -19.37 28.30 1.31
N PHE A 22 -20.43 28.97 0.88
CA PHE A 22 -21.10 28.74 -0.40
C PHE A 22 -21.15 30.02 -1.24
N ASP A 23 -20.90 29.91 -2.53
CA ASP A 23 -21.28 30.91 -3.52
C ASP A 23 -22.50 30.43 -4.35
N GLY A 24 -22.82 31.14 -5.43
CA GLY A 24 -23.95 30.80 -6.30
C GLY A 24 -23.81 29.46 -7.03
N ASP A 25 -22.59 28.93 -7.13
CA ASP A 25 -22.24 27.74 -7.92
C ASP A 25 -21.80 26.55 -7.03
N GLY A 26 -21.49 26.74 -5.75
CA GLY A 26 -21.20 25.65 -4.82
C GLY A 26 -20.32 26.03 -3.62
N PRO A 27 -19.70 25.04 -2.95
CA PRO A 27 -18.75 25.28 -1.88
C PRO A 27 -17.52 26.04 -2.37
N VAL A 28 -17.04 27.01 -1.60
CA VAL A 28 -15.88 27.85 -1.94
C VAL A 28 -14.61 27.27 -1.31
N PHE A 29 -13.58 27.07 -2.13
CA PHE A 29 -12.28 26.56 -1.69
C PHE A 29 -11.16 27.57 -1.98
N ARG A 30 -10.33 27.85 -0.98
CA ARG A 30 -9.14 28.72 -1.05
C ARG A 30 -7.88 27.96 -1.46
N ALA A 31 -7.87 26.65 -1.25
CA ALA A 31 -6.74 25.80 -1.62
C ALA A 31 -7.22 24.43 -2.13
N PRO A 32 -6.43 23.75 -2.98
CA PRO A 32 -6.81 22.44 -3.52
C PRO A 32 -7.11 21.38 -2.45
N TRP A 33 -6.44 21.44 -1.30
CA TRP A 33 -6.62 20.48 -0.21
C TRP A 33 -8.00 20.61 0.46
N GLU A 34 -8.60 21.80 0.48
CA GLU A 34 -9.95 22.02 1.04
C GLU A 34 -11.01 21.29 0.21
N ALA A 35 -10.88 21.37 -1.11
CA ALA A 35 -11.73 20.63 -2.05
C ALA A 35 -11.56 19.12 -1.89
N GLN A 36 -10.33 18.65 -1.65
CA GLN A 36 -10.05 17.23 -1.41
C GLN A 36 -10.67 16.74 -0.09
N ALA A 37 -10.52 17.51 1.01
CA ALA A 37 -11.13 17.17 2.30
C ALA A 37 -12.66 17.11 2.20
N PHE A 38 -13.27 18.07 1.51
CA PHE A 38 -14.70 18.05 1.22
C PHE A 38 -15.13 16.82 0.41
N ALA A 39 -14.42 16.51 -0.69
CA ALA A 39 -14.71 15.37 -1.54
C ALA A 39 -14.57 14.04 -0.79
N MET A 40 -13.58 13.90 0.09
CA MET A 40 -13.41 12.71 0.95
C MET A 40 -14.58 12.55 1.92
N ALA A 41 -15.00 13.62 2.60
CA ALA A 41 -16.14 13.58 3.51
C ALA A 41 -17.43 13.17 2.78
N LEU A 42 -17.69 13.75 1.60
CA LEU A 42 -18.84 13.40 0.77
C LEU A 42 -18.79 11.93 0.33
N ALA A 43 -17.64 11.46 -0.18
CA ALA A 43 -17.48 10.09 -0.64
C ALA A 43 -17.66 9.06 0.49
N LEU A 44 -17.16 9.35 1.70
CA LEU A 44 -17.33 8.48 2.87
C LEU A 44 -18.79 8.43 3.34
N HIS A 45 -19.48 9.58 3.30
CA HIS A 45 -20.90 9.63 3.58
C HIS A 45 -21.73 8.84 2.56
N GLU A 46 -21.49 9.02 1.26
CA GLU A 46 -22.20 8.29 0.19
C GLU A 46 -21.99 6.78 0.28
N ARG A 47 -20.86 6.34 0.86
CA ARG A 47 -20.53 4.94 1.13
C ARG A 47 -21.09 4.43 2.46
N GLY A 48 -21.81 5.26 3.21
CA GLY A 48 -22.47 4.90 4.46
C GLY A 48 -21.51 4.73 5.65
N VAL A 49 -20.28 5.25 5.58
CA VAL A 49 -19.31 5.17 6.69
C VAL A 49 -19.81 5.97 7.90
N PHE A 50 -20.42 7.13 7.65
CA PHE A 50 -21.10 7.94 8.64
C PHE A 50 -22.31 8.67 8.04
N THR A 51 -23.21 9.11 8.91
CA THR A 51 -24.36 9.95 8.57
C THR A 51 -24.01 11.44 8.69
N TRP A 52 -24.78 12.31 8.03
CA TRP A 52 -24.62 13.76 8.20
C TRP A 52 -24.84 14.23 9.64
N LYS A 53 -25.65 13.51 10.43
CA LYS A 53 -25.84 13.83 11.85
C LYS A 53 -24.57 13.57 12.66
N GLU A 54 -23.89 12.46 12.41
CA GLU A 54 -22.60 12.15 13.05
C GLU A 54 -21.51 13.12 12.59
N TRP A 55 -21.51 13.47 11.30
CA TRP A 55 -20.62 14.49 10.76
C TRP A 55 -20.79 15.84 11.44
N ALA A 56 -22.02 16.35 11.51
CA ALA A 56 -22.31 17.65 12.14
C ALA A 56 -21.84 17.66 13.61
N HIS A 57 -22.07 16.57 14.34
CA HIS A 57 -21.60 16.43 15.72
C HIS A 57 -20.07 16.45 15.83
N ALA A 58 -19.37 15.67 14.99
CA ALA A 58 -17.91 15.64 14.98
C ALA A 58 -17.30 17.01 14.61
N LEU A 59 -17.91 17.72 13.66
CA LEU A 59 -17.49 19.06 13.26
C LEU A 59 -17.70 20.09 14.38
N SER A 60 -18.85 20.07 15.07
CA SER A 60 -19.07 20.95 16.22
C SER A 60 -18.03 20.74 17.31
N ILE A 61 -17.69 19.50 17.66
CA ILE A 61 -16.65 19.20 18.65
C ILE A 61 -15.29 19.74 18.16
N ALA A 62 -14.93 19.54 16.90
CA ALA A 62 -13.66 20.01 16.36
C ALA A 62 -13.52 21.55 16.39
N ILE A 63 -14.62 22.26 16.15
CA ILE A 63 -14.68 23.73 16.25
C ILE A 63 -14.55 24.15 17.73
N GLU A 64 -15.29 23.53 18.64
CA GLU A 64 -15.22 23.83 20.08
C GLU A 64 -13.80 23.61 20.63
N ASP A 65 -13.17 22.48 20.27
CA ASP A 65 -11.79 22.15 20.67
C ASP A 65 -10.79 23.20 20.15
N ALA A 66 -10.96 23.68 18.92
CA ALA A 66 -10.09 24.68 18.32
C ALA A 66 -10.29 26.09 18.90
N GLN A 67 -11.53 26.50 19.14
CA GLN A 67 -11.86 27.76 19.82
C GLN A 67 -11.29 27.78 21.25
N ALA A 68 -11.40 26.65 21.97
CA ALA A 68 -10.78 26.50 23.29
C ALA A 68 -9.24 26.59 23.25
N ALA A 69 -8.62 26.20 22.14
CA ALA A 69 -7.19 26.34 21.88
C ALA A 69 -6.75 27.76 21.43
N GLY A 70 -7.70 28.69 21.30
CA GLY A 70 -7.43 30.10 20.99
C GLY A 70 -7.58 30.49 19.53
N ASP A 71 -8.29 29.70 18.72
CA ASP A 71 -8.65 30.09 17.35
C ASP A 71 -9.65 31.28 17.36
N PRO A 72 -9.29 32.43 16.76
CA PRO A 72 -10.14 33.63 16.73
C PRO A 72 -11.31 33.55 15.74
N ASP A 73 -11.51 32.44 15.03
CA ASP A 73 -12.66 32.17 14.16
C ASP A 73 -12.87 33.24 13.06
N HIS A 74 -11.85 33.39 12.21
CA HIS A 74 -11.88 34.32 11.08
C HIS A 74 -12.36 33.67 9.76
N GLY A 75 -12.84 32.42 9.83
CA GLY A 75 -13.33 31.65 8.67
C GLY A 75 -12.23 31.10 7.75
N ASP A 76 -10.97 31.42 8.00
CA ASP A 76 -9.78 30.88 7.33
C ASP A 76 -9.32 29.53 7.90
N THR A 77 -9.81 29.14 9.08
CA THR A 77 -9.53 27.87 9.75
C THR A 77 -10.64 26.83 9.60
N TYR A 78 -11.75 27.18 8.94
CA TYR A 78 -12.94 26.32 8.83
C TYR A 78 -12.63 24.91 8.27
N TYR A 79 -11.90 24.83 7.16
CA TYR A 79 -11.52 23.54 6.58
C TYR A 79 -10.46 22.79 7.39
N ALA A 80 -9.74 23.45 8.30
CA ALA A 80 -8.88 22.78 9.26
C ALA A 80 -9.73 22.03 10.30
N HIS A 81 -10.80 22.64 10.82
CA HIS A 81 -11.76 21.95 11.68
C HIS A 81 -12.46 20.80 10.95
N TRP A 82 -12.77 20.99 9.67
CA TRP A 82 -13.31 19.95 8.79
C TRP A 82 -12.39 18.73 8.71
N LEU A 83 -11.10 18.96 8.51
CA LEU A 83 -10.10 17.89 8.45
C LEU A 83 -9.99 17.17 9.81
N SER A 84 -9.93 17.92 10.92
CA SER A 84 -9.88 17.33 12.27
C SER A 84 -11.13 16.48 12.57
N ALA A 85 -12.31 16.95 12.20
CA ALA A 85 -13.56 16.19 12.34
C ALA A 85 -13.55 14.91 11.50
N LEU A 86 -13.04 14.99 10.27
CA LEU A 86 -12.93 13.84 9.36
C LEU A 86 -11.96 12.78 9.89
N GLU A 87 -10.78 13.18 10.34
CA GLU A 87 -9.79 12.28 10.94
C GLU A 87 -10.37 11.59 12.18
N ARG A 88 -10.98 12.35 13.08
CA ARG A 88 -11.61 11.81 14.30
C ARG A 88 -12.71 10.82 13.98
N LEU A 89 -13.65 11.20 13.11
CA LEU A 89 -14.80 10.36 12.77
C LEU A 89 -14.37 9.09 12.04
N THR A 90 -13.38 9.17 11.14
CA THR A 90 -12.86 7.98 10.46
C THR A 90 -12.06 7.06 11.38
N ALA A 91 -11.39 7.60 12.40
CA ALA A 91 -10.75 6.82 13.45
C ALA A 91 -11.79 6.10 14.34
N GLU A 92 -12.83 6.81 14.79
CA GLU A 92 -13.94 6.23 15.58
C GLU A 92 -14.68 5.12 14.82
N LYS A 93 -14.79 5.25 13.50
CA LYS A 93 -15.38 4.22 12.62
C LYS A 93 -14.42 3.08 12.27
N GLY A 94 -13.18 3.10 12.76
CA GLY A 94 -12.17 2.07 12.52
C GLY A 94 -11.65 2.02 11.09
N CYS A 95 -11.86 3.07 10.30
CA CYS A 95 -11.32 3.18 8.93
C CYS A 95 -9.82 3.50 8.94
N VAL A 96 -9.36 4.21 9.96
CA VAL A 96 -7.95 4.55 10.23
C VAL A 96 -7.69 4.42 11.73
N SER A 97 -6.42 4.43 12.12
CA SER A 97 -6.01 4.58 13.53
C SER A 97 -5.17 5.85 13.71
N ASP A 98 -5.12 6.38 14.93
CA ASP A 98 -4.29 7.54 15.26
C ASP A 98 -2.82 7.29 14.91
N ALA A 99 -2.34 6.07 15.12
CA ALA A 99 -0.99 5.65 14.75
C ALA A 99 -0.77 5.70 13.22
N MET A 100 -1.75 5.26 12.43
CA MET A 100 -1.67 5.33 10.96
C MET A 100 -1.65 6.78 10.46
N LEU A 101 -2.46 7.66 11.06
CA LEU A 101 -2.48 9.08 10.70
C LEU A 101 -1.17 9.78 11.07
N ALA A 102 -0.65 9.53 12.28
CA ALA A 102 0.63 10.07 12.73
C ALA A 102 1.77 9.61 11.83
N GLN A 103 1.86 8.30 11.56
CA GLN A 103 2.85 7.75 10.64
C GLN A 103 2.76 8.40 9.25
N ARG A 104 1.55 8.58 8.72
CA ARG A 104 1.37 9.18 7.39
C ARG A 104 1.84 10.63 7.36
N ARG A 105 1.65 11.40 8.44
CA ARG A 105 2.18 12.77 8.55
C ARG A 105 3.70 12.78 8.57
N ASP A 106 4.32 11.92 9.39
CA ASP A 106 5.77 11.81 9.47
C ASP A 106 6.40 11.44 8.11
N GLU A 107 5.80 10.47 7.41
CA GLU A 107 6.25 10.04 6.07
C GLU A 107 6.13 11.18 5.03
N TRP A 108 5.05 11.95 5.05
CA TRP A 108 4.90 13.12 4.17
C TRP A 108 5.87 14.25 4.50
N ASP A 109 6.12 14.50 5.78
CA ASP A 109 7.07 15.51 6.26
C ASP A 109 8.50 15.15 5.86
N GLU A 110 8.87 13.88 5.96
CA GLU A 110 10.15 13.38 5.48
C GLU A 110 10.26 13.51 3.96
N ALA A 111 9.23 13.08 3.21
CA ALA A 111 9.19 13.22 1.76
C ALA A 111 9.34 14.69 1.34
N ALA A 112 8.66 15.61 2.03
CA ALA A 112 8.74 17.05 1.76
C ALA A 112 10.16 17.59 1.98
N ARG A 113 10.83 17.20 3.08
CA ARG A 113 12.22 17.60 3.36
C ARG A 113 13.23 17.01 2.36
N ALA A 114 12.97 15.80 1.86
CA ALA A 114 13.83 15.10 0.92
C ALA A 114 13.65 15.58 -0.53
N THR A 115 12.53 16.23 -0.85
CA THR A 115 12.21 16.66 -2.22
C THR A 115 12.90 17.98 -2.57
N PRO A 116 13.79 18.03 -3.59
CA PRO A 116 14.38 19.29 -4.05
C PRO A 116 13.32 20.30 -4.49
N HIS A 117 13.57 21.59 -4.25
CA HIS A 117 12.62 22.65 -4.63
C HIS A 117 12.24 22.57 -6.12
N GLY A 118 10.94 22.68 -6.40
CA GLY A 118 10.39 22.61 -7.75
C GLY A 118 10.05 21.20 -8.23
N GLN A 119 10.35 20.16 -7.45
CA GLN A 119 9.92 18.78 -7.72
C GLN A 119 8.63 18.46 -6.93
N PRO A 120 7.77 17.57 -7.45
CA PRO A 120 6.59 17.10 -6.73
C PRO A 120 7.02 16.26 -5.51
N ILE A 121 6.36 16.48 -4.37
CA ILE A 121 6.55 15.63 -3.18
C ILE A 121 5.81 14.32 -3.42
N VAL A 122 6.53 13.21 -3.35
CA VAL A 122 5.97 11.87 -3.53
C VAL A 122 6.22 11.06 -2.26
N LEU A 123 5.17 10.43 -1.74
CA LEU A 123 5.30 9.39 -0.72
C LEU A 123 5.92 8.14 -1.36
N THR A 124 7.24 8.10 -1.43
CA THR A 124 7.94 6.87 -1.78
C THR A 124 7.86 5.95 -0.57
N ARG A 125 7.18 4.79 -0.69
CA ARG A 125 7.25 3.76 0.37
C ARG A 125 8.65 3.15 0.34
N ALA A 126 9.71 3.85 0.72
CA ALA A 126 11.04 3.26 0.71
C ALA A 126 11.06 2.10 1.73
N LEU A 127 11.45 0.90 1.31
CA LEU A 127 11.63 -0.20 2.25
C LEU A 127 12.76 0.19 3.23
N PRO A 128 12.58 -0.05 4.54
CA PRO A 128 13.63 0.22 5.51
C PRO A 128 14.94 -0.47 5.10
N ALA A 129 16.08 0.21 5.30
CA ALA A 129 17.40 -0.33 4.93
C ALA A 129 17.63 -1.72 5.54
N ALA A 130 17.24 -1.91 6.82
CA ALA A 130 17.33 -3.20 7.50
C ALA A 130 16.52 -4.32 6.81
N THR A 131 15.36 -4.00 6.23
CA THR A 131 14.54 -4.96 5.47
C THR A 131 15.24 -5.34 4.17
N LEU A 132 15.80 -4.37 3.44
CA LEU A 132 16.57 -4.64 2.23
C LEU A 132 17.82 -5.47 2.51
N ASP A 133 18.51 -5.20 3.61
CA ASP A 133 19.67 -5.96 4.05
C ASP A 133 19.31 -7.40 4.43
N ALA A 134 18.17 -7.60 5.10
CA ALA A 134 17.65 -8.94 5.39
C ALA A 134 17.35 -9.73 4.10
N TYR A 135 16.72 -9.10 3.10
CA TYR A 135 16.47 -9.75 1.80
C TYR A 135 17.78 -10.09 1.07
N ARG A 136 18.79 -9.20 1.09
CA ARG A 136 20.09 -9.47 0.48
C ARG A 136 20.88 -10.56 1.19
N ALA A 137 20.72 -10.68 2.50
CA ALA A 137 21.39 -11.70 3.31
C ALA A 137 20.72 -13.09 3.23
N ALA A 138 19.43 -13.14 2.93
CA ALA A 138 18.63 -14.36 2.88
C ALA A 138 19.17 -15.38 1.85
N ILE A 139 18.95 -16.66 2.15
CA ILE A 139 19.20 -17.78 1.23
C ILE A 139 17.86 -18.19 0.62
N TYR A 140 17.76 -18.12 -0.69
CA TYR A 140 16.56 -18.50 -1.44
C TYR A 140 16.73 -19.92 -1.95
N ARG A 141 16.21 -20.89 -1.19
CA ARG A 141 16.34 -22.32 -1.52
C ARG A 141 15.23 -22.76 -2.46
N ILE A 142 15.61 -23.36 -3.58
CA ILE A 142 14.71 -24.09 -4.49
C ILE A 142 14.79 -25.57 -4.11
N GLU A 143 13.65 -26.17 -3.81
CA GLU A 143 13.53 -27.61 -3.53
C GLU A 143 13.58 -28.39 -4.85
N ALA A 144 14.80 -28.61 -5.33
CA ALA A 144 15.12 -29.41 -6.50
C ALA A 144 15.85 -30.70 -6.07
N GLN A 145 16.30 -31.50 -7.04
CA GLN A 145 17.11 -32.69 -6.76
C GLN A 145 18.46 -32.57 -7.46
N PRO A 146 19.53 -32.13 -6.76
CA PRO A 146 19.57 -31.64 -5.36
C PRO A 146 18.97 -30.23 -5.18
N ASP A 147 18.79 -29.79 -3.93
CA ASP A 147 18.40 -28.42 -3.59
C ASP A 147 19.38 -27.40 -4.18
N ILE A 148 18.85 -26.22 -4.54
CA ILE A 148 19.64 -25.11 -5.10
C ILE A 148 19.47 -23.88 -4.22
N ASP A 149 20.56 -23.38 -3.64
CA ASP A 149 20.58 -22.20 -2.78
C ASP A 149 21.05 -20.95 -3.53
N MET A 150 20.16 -19.99 -3.72
CA MET A 150 20.47 -18.72 -4.36
C MET A 150 20.74 -17.61 -3.33
N LYS A 151 21.66 -16.69 -3.68
CA LYS A 151 21.91 -15.45 -2.95
C LYS A 151 21.87 -14.27 -3.91
N ILE A 152 21.31 -13.14 -3.45
CA ILE A 152 21.20 -11.93 -4.26
C ILE A 152 22.59 -11.45 -4.71
N GLY A 153 22.73 -11.18 -6.01
CA GLY A 153 23.96 -10.68 -6.61
C GLY A 153 25.07 -11.71 -6.79
N VAL A 154 24.87 -12.97 -6.40
CA VAL A 154 25.88 -14.04 -6.51
C VAL A 154 25.48 -15.01 -7.63
N GLY A 155 26.34 -15.13 -8.64
CA GLY A 155 26.13 -16.08 -9.75
C GLY A 155 26.02 -17.53 -9.25
N ASN A 156 24.98 -18.24 -9.70
CA ASN A 156 24.70 -19.62 -9.32
C ASN A 156 24.61 -20.49 -10.59
N ARG A 157 25.47 -21.49 -10.72
CA ARG A 157 25.53 -22.35 -11.93
C ARG A 157 24.43 -23.39 -11.96
N ASP A 158 23.94 -23.82 -10.80
CA ASP A 158 22.91 -24.85 -10.70
C ASP A 158 21.55 -24.31 -11.14
N VAL A 159 21.25 -23.03 -10.84
CA VAL A 159 20.03 -22.39 -11.37
C VAL A 159 20.12 -22.17 -12.87
N VAL A 160 21.29 -21.85 -13.43
CA VAL A 160 21.47 -21.78 -14.90
C VAL A 160 21.16 -23.13 -15.53
N ALA A 161 21.76 -24.20 -15.02
CA ALA A 161 21.50 -25.56 -15.51
C ALA A 161 20.01 -25.96 -15.35
N LEU A 162 19.36 -25.50 -14.28
CA LEU A 162 17.93 -25.71 -14.06
C LEU A 162 17.07 -25.01 -15.11
N LEU A 163 17.36 -23.74 -15.43
CA LEU A 163 16.65 -22.97 -16.46
C LEU A 163 16.85 -23.60 -17.85
N GLU A 164 18.07 -24.00 -18.18
CA GLU A 164 18.39 -24.69 -19.43
C GLU A 164 17.66 -26.03 -19.56
N LYS A 165 17.64 -26.83 -18.48
CA LYS A 165 16.93 -28.12 -18.43
C LYS A 165 15.43 -27.97 -18.72
N HIS A 166 14.82 -26.87 -18.27
CA HIS A 166 13.40 -26.59 -18.51
C HIS A 166 13.14 -25.76 -19.77
N GLY A 167 14.19 -25.37 -20.51
CA GLY A 167 14.08 -24.60 -21.74
C GLY A 167 13.56 -23.17 -21.55
N VAL A 168 13.71 -22.60 -20.36
CA VAL A 168 13.21 -21.25 -20.02
C VAL A 168 14.35 -20.22 -19.98
N ALA A 169 14.01 -18.94 -20.16
CA ALA A 169 14.99 -17.84 -20.14
C ALA A 169 15.20 -17.24 -18.76
N SER A 170 14.22 -17.38 -17.88
CA SER A 170 14.17 -16.73 -16.58
C SER A 170 13.21 -17.43 -15.64
N ALA A 171 13.25 -17.05 -14.38
CA ALA A 171 12.31 -17.46 -13.36
C ALA A 171 12.16 -16.39 -12.28
N VAL A 172 11.09 -16.53 -11.49
CA VAL A 172 10.80 -15.66 -10.34
C VAL A 172 10.60 -16.52 -9.10
N PHE A 173 11.30 -16.18 -8.03
CA PHE A 173 11.10 -16.71 -6.69
C PHE A 173 10.16 -15.78 -5.91
N VAL A 174 9.01 -16.28 -5.47
CA VAL A 174 7.95 -15.49 -4.84
C VAL A 174 7.24 -16.28 -3.75
N THR A 175 6.82 -15.58 -2.68
CA THR A 175 5.91 -16.08 -1.66
C THR A 175 4.65 -15.22 -1.63
N ALA A 176 3.56 -15.75 -1.06
CA ALA A 176 2.37 -14.98 -0.74
C ALA A 176 2.20 -14.74 0.77
N PHE A 177 3.17 -15.19 1.56
CA PHE A 177 3.17 -15.01 3.01
C PHE A 177 3.31 -13.53 3.37
N ASN A 178 2.77 -13.19 4.55
CA ASN A 178 2.99 -11.93 5.24
C ASN A 178 3.00 -10.70 4.31
N PRO A 179 1.86 -10.35 3.68
CA PRO A 179 1.78 -9.29 2.68
C PRO A 179 2.33 -7.97 3.22
N PHE A 180 3.24 -7.34 2.48
CA PHE A 180 4.01 -6.16 2.85
C PHE A 180 4.73 -6.27 4.20
N GLY A 181 4.99 -7.49 4.68
CA GLY A 181 5.59 -7.78 5.98
C GLY A 181 4.59 -7.86 7.14
N HIS A 182 3.28 -7.74 6.89
CA HIS A 182 2.26 -7.90 7.92
C HIS A 182 2.11 -9.38 8.29
N VAL A 183 2.51 -9.74 9.50
CA VAL A 183 2.45 -11.12 9.99
C VAL A 183 1.01 -11.60 10.07
N LEU A 184 0.70 -12.67 9.35
CA LEU A 184 -0.61 -13.34 9.37
C LEU A 184 -0.54 -14.66 10.15
N THR A 185 -1.72 -15.21 10.45
CA THR A 185 -1.80 -16.56 11.03
C THR A 185 -1.32 -17.63 10.03
N PRO A 186 -0.86 -18.80 10.51
CA PRO A 186 -0.46 -19.90 9.62
C PRO A 186 -1.57 -20.33 8.63
N GLN A 187 -2.84 -20.28 9.05
CA GLN A 187 -3.97 -20.64 8.19
C GLN A 187 -4.19 -19.62 7.07
N GLU A 188 -4.11 -18.32 7.37
CA GLU A 188 -4.22 -17.26 6.36
C GLU A 188 -3.06 -17.31 5.36
N ASN A 189 -1.83 -17.50 5.85
CA ASN A 189 -0.65 -17.66 5.00
C ASN A 189 -0.77 -18.90 4.09
N ALA A 190 -1.28 -20.03 4.61
CA ALA A 190 -1.54 -21.22 3.80
C ALA A 190 -2.58 -20.98 2.69
N LEU A 191 -3.66 -20.25 3.00
CA LEU A 191 -4.68 -19.88 2.00
C LEU A 191 -4.08 -18.99 0.90
N ARG A 192 -3.30 -17.98 1.27
CA ARG A 192 -2.63 -17.08 0.32
C ARG A 192 -1.63 -17.84 -0.56
N GLN A 193 -0.85 -18.74 0.02
CA GLN A 193 0.11 -19.55 -0.72
C GLN A 193 -0.56 -20.50 -1.71
N ARG A 194 -1.69 -21.11 -1.33
CA ARG A 194 -2.49 -21.90 -2.27
C ARG A 194 -3.01 -21.04 -3.43
N ALA A 195 -3.48 -19.83 -3.16
CA ALA A 195 -3.92 -18.91 -4.21
C ALA A 195 -2.77 -18.51 -5.15
N LEU A 196 -1.54 -18.37 -4.63
CA LEU A 196 -0.34 -18.16 -5.45
C LEU A 196 -0.04 -19.35 -6.36
N ILE A 197 -0.08 -20.57 -5.83
CA ILE A 197 0.11 -21.79 -6.63
C ILE A 197 -0.92 -21.87 -7.77
N GLU A 198 -2.21 -21.67 -7.45
CA GLU A 198 -3.28 -21.67 -8.43
C GLU A 198 -3.08 -20.57 -9.49
N ARG A 199 -2.66 -19.37 -9.06
CA ARG A 199 -2.44 -18.24 -9.96
C ARG A 199 -1.27 -18.48 -10.93
N VAL A 200 -0.15 -19.02 -10.43
CA VAL A 200 1.00 -19.40 -11.27
C VAL A 200 0.60 -20.46 -12.29
N GLY A 201 -0.20 -21.46 -11.88
CA GLY A 201 -0.76 -22.46 -12.79
C GLY A 201 -1.68 -21.87 -13.87
N GLN A 202 -2.53 -20.90 -13.51
CA GLN A 202 -3.40 -20.18 -14.47
C GLN A 202 -2.60 -19.34 -15.48
N MET A 203 -1.39 -18.90 -15.13
CA MET A 203 -0.46 -18.25 -16.05
C MET A 203 0.24 -19.24 -16.99
N GLY A 204 -0.01 -20.55 -16.86
CA GLY A 204 0.63 -21.60 -17.65
C GLY A 204 2.09 -21.87 -17.25
N LEU A 205 2.50 -21.40 -16.08
CA LEU A 205 3.88 -21.54 -15.59
C LEU A 205 4.02 -22.80 -14.75
N GLN A 206 5.17 -23.46 -14.87
CA GLN A 206 5.57 -24.51 -13.94
C GLN A 206 6.28 -23.87 -12.74
N ALA A 207 6.10 -24.44 -11.55
CA ALA A 207 6.78 -23.97 -10.36
C ALA A 207 7.37 -25.12 -9.55
N LEU A 208 8.53 -24.86 -8.96
CA LEU A 208 9.14 -25.72 -7.95
C LEU A 208 8.89 -25.11 -6.56
N PRO A 209 8.71 -25.94 -5.52
CA PRO A 209 8.66 -25.44 -4.16
C PRO A 209 10.02 -24.84 -3.75
N GLY A 210 9.99 -23.99 -2.75
CA GLY A 210 11.18 -23.38 -2.18
C GLY A 210 10.90 -22.71 -0.84
N ALA A 211 11.95 -22.22 -0.21
CA ALA A 211 11.85 -21.47 1.04
C ALA A 211 12.87 -20.32 1.08
N GLY A 212 12.42 -19.17 1.59
CA GLY A 212 13.32 -18.11 2.02
C GLY A 212 13.89 -18.46 3.40
N ILE A 213 15.19 -18.67 3.48
CA ILE A 213 15.89 -19.06 4.71
C ILE A 213 16.67 -17.86 5.23
N ASP A 214 16.40 -17.50 6.47
CA ASP A 214 17.19 -16.54 7.21
C ASP A 214 18.45 -17.20 7.81
N PRO A 215 19.67 -16.81 7.41
CA PRO A 215 20.90 -17.32 8.01
C PRO A 215 21.02 -16.98 9.50
N GLN A 216 20.37 -15.90 9.94
CA GLN A 216 20.39 -15.47 11.35
C GLN A 216 19.26 -16.12 12.17
N HIS A 217 18.35 -16.89 11.53
CA HIS A 217 17.18 -17.52 12.16
C HIS A 217 16.28 -16.57 12.96
N VAL A 218 16.27 -15.29 12.61
CA VAL A 218 15.42 -14.22 13.17
C VAL A 218 13.98 -14.34 12.67
N TRP A 219 13.75 -14.79 11.44
CA TRP A 219 12.41 -15.03 10.87
C TRP A 219 12.23 -16.48 10.42
N VAL A 220 10.97 -16.95 10.49
CA VAL A 220 10.59 -18.31 10.15
C VAL A 220 10.62 -18.47 8.63
N ALA A 221 11.19 -19.57 8.14
CA ALA A 221 11.28 -19.84 6.71
C ALA A 221 9.89 -19.83 6.05
N GLU A 222 9.74 -19.02 5.01
CA GLU A 222 8.46 -18.83 4.32
C GLU A 222 8.37 -19.74 3.11
N ALA A 223 7.28 -20.50 3.02
CA ALA A 223 7.00 -21.32 1.84
C ALA A 223 6.91 -20.41 0.61
N SER A 224 7.63 -20.77 -0.43
CA SER A 224 7.82 -19.97 -1.64
C SER A 224 7.71 -20.84 -2.89
N LEU A 225 7.58 -20.21 -4.05
CA LEU A 225 7.58 -20.85 -5.35
C LEU A 225 8.68 -20.27 -6.23
N PHE A 226 9.37 -21.14 -6.94
CA PHE A 226 10.24 -20.78 -8.05
C PHE A 226 9.51 -21.02 -9.37
N ALA A 227 8.88 -19.98 -9.90
CA ALA A 227 8.08 -20.01 -11.11
C ALA A 227 8.98 -19.93 -12.37
N LEU A 228 9.12 -21.06 -13.06
CA LEU A 228 9.93 -21.22 -14.26
C LEU A 228 9.26 -20.53 -15.46
N GLY A 229 10.05 -19.78 -16.24
CA GLY A 229 9.56 -19.02 -17.39
C GLY A 229 8.92 -17.68 -17.04
N ALA A 230 8.82 -17.34 -15.74
CA ALA A 230 8.31 -16.05 -15.30
C ALA A 230 9.25 -14.92 -15.74
N THR A 231 8.65 -13.86 -16.30
CA THR A 231 9.34 -12.65 -16.76
C THR A 231 9.34 -11.56 -15.68
N ARG A 232 9.99 -10.42 -15.91
CA ARG A 232 9.87 -9.25 -15.01
C ARG A 232 8.44 -8.73 -14.91
N ASP A 233 7.68 -8.74 -16.01
CA ASP A 233 6.26 -8.33 -16.00
C ASP A 233 5.41 -9.32 -15.17
N THR A 234 5.72 -10.61 -15.26
CA THR A 234 5.13 -11.64 -14.39
C THR A 234 5.50 -11.38 -12.93
N ALA A 235 6.75 -11.00 -12.65
CA ALA A 235 7.23 -10.66 -11.32
C ALA A 235 6.42 -9.49 -10.74
N ASP A 236 6.26 -8.40 -11.48
CA ASP A 236 5.48 -7.23 -11.06
C ASP A 236 4.01 -7.60 -10.84
N THR A 237 3.41 -8.40 -11.73
CA THR A 237 2.03 -8.89 -11.58
C THR A 237 1.86 -9.69 -10.28
N LEU A 238 2.76 -10.64 -10.01
CA LEU A 238 2.69 -11.48 -8.81
C LEU A 238 2.97 -10.66 -7.54
N MET A 239 3.95 -9.77 -7.57
CA MET A 239 4.24 -8.85 -6.46
C MET A 239 3.03 -8.01 -6.09
N THR A 240 2.38 -7.37 -7.06
CA THR A 240 1.22 -6.53 -6.81
C THR A 240 0.02 -7.35 -6.35
N GLN A 241 -0.27 -8.48 -7.00
CA GLN A 241 -1.42 -9.31 -6.65
C GLN A 241 -1.30 -9.92 -5.25
N PHE A 242 -0.10 -10.32 -4.84
CA PHE A 242 0.15 -10.94 -3.53
C PHE A 242 0.73 -9.98 -2.50
N ALA A 243 0.72 -8.68 -2.80
CA ALA A 243 1.14 -7.61 -1.90
C ALA A 243 2.52 -7.89 -1.30
N GLN A 244 3.51 -8.20 -2.14
CA GLN A 244 4.88 -8.48 -1.70
C GLN A 244 5.75 -7.25 -1.83
N ASN A 245 6.62 -7.02 -0.85
CA ASN A 245 7.60 -5.92 -0.90
C ASN A 245 8.63 -6.12 -2.02
N ALA A 246 9.01 -7.38 -2.27
CA ALA A 246 9.99 -7.74 -3.28
C ALA A 246 9.84 -9.21 -3.70
N VAL A 247 10.43 -9.56 -4.84
CA VAL A 247 10.65 -10.95 -5.31
C VAL A 247 12.08 -11.09 -5.82
N VAL A 248 12.53 -12.33 -6.01
CA VAL A 248 13.84 -12.58 -6.62
C VAL A 248 13.66 -13.02 -8.06
N TYR A 249 14.26 -12.30 -8.99
CA TYR A 249 14.30 -12.66 -10.40
C TYR A 249 15.66 -13.22 -10.76
N VAL A 250 15.70 -14.20 -11.66
CA VAL A 250 16.96 -14.71 -12.20
C VAL A 250 16.79 -15.04 -13.67
N ASP A 251 17.77 -14.67 -14.48
CA ASP A 251 17.81 -14.97 -15.92
C ASP A 251 18.95 -15.97 -16.24
N ARG A 252 19.25 -16.13 -17.54
CA ARG A 252 20.30 -17.03 -18.03
C ARG A 252 21.72 -16.68 -17.56
N ALA A 253 21.97 -15.46 -17.07
CA ALA A 253 23.25 -15.14 -16.45
C ALA A 253 23.40 -15.82 -15.08
N GLY A 254 22.29 -16.28 -14.48
CA GLY A 254 22.30 -17.01 -13.22
C GLY A 254 22.58 -16.14 -12.01
N VAL A 255 22.42 -14.82 -12.12
CA VAL A 255 22.63 -13.87 -11.02
C VAL A 255 21.25 -13.47 -10.47
N PRO A 256 20.88 -13.92 -9.26
CA PRO A 256 19.61 -13.55 -8.65
C PRO A 256 19.57 -12.05 -8.32
N GLU A 257 18.52 -11.37 -8.75
CA GLU A 257 18.29 -9.94 -8.56
C GLU A 257 17.06 -9.72 -7.68
N LEU A 258 17.18 -8.83 -6.70
CA LEU A 258 16.05 -8.42 -5.90
C LEU A 258 15.24 -7.37 -6.67
N LEU A 259 14.01 -7.73 -7.05
CA LEU A 259 13.06 -6.82 -7.66
C LEU A 259 12.12 -6.27 -6.58
N LEU A 260 12.11 -4.96 -6.41
CA LEU A 260 11.19 -4.31 -5.47
C LEU A 260 9.80 -4.17 -6.10
N HIS A 261 8.76 -4.14 -5.26
CA HIS A 261 7.39 -3.83 -5.69
C HIS A 261 7.37 -2.56 -6.56
N PRO A 262 6.51 -2.47 -7.61
CA PRO A 262 6.43 -1.30 -8.47
C PRO A 262 6.27 0.04 -7.72
N ASP A 263 5.51 0.05 -6.61
CA ASP A 263 5.34 1.23 -5.73
C ASP A 263 6.63 1.70 -5.01
N HIS A 264 7.72 0.93 -5.09
CA HIS A 264 9.03 1.26 -4.53
C HIS A 264 10.06 1.71 -5.58
N ARG A 265 9.69 1.76 -6.87
CA ARG A 265 10.58 2.07 -7.99
C ARG A 265 10.37 3.47 -8.54
#